data_AF-D2HS95-F1
#
_entry.id   AF-D2HS95-F1
#
_cell.length_a   1.000
_cell.length_b   1.000
_cell.length_c   1.000
_cell.angle_alpha   90.00
_cell.angle_beta   90.00
_cell.angle_gamma   90.00
#
_symmetry.space_group_name_H-M   'P 1'
#
loop_
_entity.id
_entity.type
_entity.pdbx_description
1 polymer ?
#
loop_
_entity_poly.entity_id
_entity_poly.type
_entity_poly.pdbx_seq_one_letter_code
_entity_poly.pdbx_strand_id
1 'polypeptide(L)' 'ANAVPCPDVIADFSEYLFLPASVYKITLEKYNPPPEVIQAKMTVKDCSDQISFKHRGLIALALV' A
#
# COMPACT_ATOMS: atom_id res chain seq x y z
N ALA A 1 0.18 -0.34 -26.34
CA ALA A 1 0.69 0.50 -25.25
C ALA A 1 0.82 -0.39 -24.04
N ASN A 2 2.04 -0.82 -23.70
CA ASN A 2 2.29 -1.77 -22.61
C ASN A 2 3.15 -1.04 -21.58
N ALA A 3 2.52 -0.22 -20.75
CA ALA A 3 3.23 0.38 -19.63
C ALA A 3 3.39 -0.70 -18.56
N VAL A 4 4.59 -1.27 -18.47
CA VAL A 4 4.97 -2.14 -17.36
C VAL A 4 4.89 -1.30 -16.09
N PRO A 5 4.14 -1.72 -15.05
CA PRO A 5 4.06 -0.96 -13.81
C PRO A 5 5.45 -0.85 -13.17
N CYS A 6 5.73 0.29 -12.54
CA CYS A 6 6.95 0.48 -11.78
C CYS A 6 7.02 -0.57 -10.66
N PRO A 7 8.12 -1.35 -10.53
CA PRO A 7 8.26 -2.36 -9.48
C PRO A 7 8.02 -1.80 -8.07
N ASP A 8 8.44 -0.57 -7.79
CA ASP A 8 8.24 0.08 -6.50
C ASP A 8 6.77 0.36 -6.20
N VAL A 9 5.95 0.61 -7.22
CA VAL A 9 4.50 0.79 -7.06
C VAL A 9 3.85 -0.54 -6.69
N ILE A 10 4.24 -1.63 -7.37
CA ILE A 10 3.74 -2.99 -7.04
C ILE A 10 4.13 -3.36 -5.61
N ALA A 11 5.37 -3.06 -5.21
CA ALA A 11 5.87 -3.30 -3.87
C ALA A 11 5.11 -2.48 -2.82
N ASP A 12 4.92 -1.17 -3.03
CA ASP A 12 4.17 -0.30 -2.11
C ASP A 12 2.72 -0.78 -1.91
N PHE A 13 2.03 -1.19 -2.97
CA PHE A 13 0.68 -1.72 -2.82
C PHE A 13 0.65 -3.09 -2.11
N SER A 14 1.66 -3.93 -2.35
CA SER A 14 1.78 -5.21 -1.63
C SER A 14 2.04 -4.98 -0.14
N GLU A 15 2.98 -4.07 0.18
CA GLU A 15 3.27 -3.64 1.54
C GLU A 15 2.01 -3.04 2.22
N TYR A 16 1.27 -2.20 1.50
CA TYR A 16 0.02 -1.59 1.96
C TYR A 16 -1.03 -2.64 2.36
N LEU A 17 -1.21 -3.67 1.54
CA LEU A 17 -2.23 -4.71 1.76
C LEU A 17 -1.90 -5.65 2.92
N PHE A 18 -0.62 -5.95 3.13
CA PHE A 18 -0.20 -7.05 4.01
C PHE A 18 0.60 -6.64 5.25
N LEU A 19 1.29 -5.50 5.25
CA LEU A 19 2.03 -5.06 6.43
C LEU A 19 1.11 -4.44 7.48
N PRO A 20 1.42 -4.60 8.77
CA PRO A 20 0.78 -3.83 9.84
C PRO A 20 0.93 -2.32 9.60
N ALA A 21 -0.07 -1.53 10.00
CA ALA A 21 -0.10 -0.08 9.84
C ALA A 21 1.17 0.64 10.31
N SER A 22 1.70 0.28 11.48
CA SER A 22 2.94 0.87 12.00
C SER A 22 4.15 0.58 11.12
N VAL A 23 4.26 -0.63 10.58
CA VAL A 23 5.37 -1.04 9.70
C VAL A 23 5.24 -0.36 8.34
N TYR A 24 4.04 -0.36 7.76
CA TYR A 24 3.78 0.31 6.48
C TYR A 24 4.08 1.81 6.53
N LYS A 25 3.72 2.49 7.64
CA LYS A 25 4.02 3.90 7.81
C LYS A 25 5.52 4.20 7.71
N ILE A 26 6.36 3.32 8.27
CA ILE A 26 7.83 3.45 8.19
C ILE A 26 8.29 3.26 6.74
N THR A 27 7.69 2.34 5.98
CA THR A 27 8.09 2.13 4.57
C THR A 27 7.81 3.34 3.69
N LEU A 28 6.84 4.21 4.04
CA LEU A 28 6.54 5.43 3.31
C LEU A 28 7.65 6.49 3.39
N GLU A 29 8.48 6.47 4.43
CA GLU A 29 9.56 7.45 4.62
C GLU A 29 10.60 7.39 3.50
N LYS A 30 10.75 6.22 2.83
CA LYS A 30 11.67 6.04 1.70
C LYS A 30 11.39 6.97 0.52
N TYR A 31 10.17 7.48 0.40
CA TYR A 31 9.76 8.39 -0.67
C TYR A 31 9.92 9.88 -0.31
N ASN A 32 10.36 10.19 0.92
CA ASN A 32 10.40 11.54 1.47
C ASN A 32 9.10 12.36 1.26
N PRO A 33 7.91 11.79 1.55
CA PRO A 33 6.65 12.49 1.30
C PRO A 33 6.36 13.54 2.39
N PRO A 34 5.57 14.58 2.09
CA PRO A 34 5.03 15.49 3.10
C PRO A 34 4.23 14.73 4.18
N PRO A 35 4.22 15.19 5.44
CA PRO A 35 3.47 14.55 6.52
C PRO A 35 1.97 14.36 6.22
N GLU A 36 1.37 15.32 5.50
CA GLU A 36 -0.03 15.29 5.08
C GLU A 36 -0.34 14.09 4.17
N VAL A 37 0.60 13.72 3.30
CA VAL A 37 0.45 12.59 2.37
C VAL A 37 0.54 11.27 3.13
N ILE A 38 1.47 11.15 4.09
CA ILE A 38 1.54 9.99 4.98
C ILE A 38 0.22 9.84 5.73
N GLN A 39 -0.28 10.93 6.32
CA GLN A 39 -1.50 10.90 7.10
C GLN A 39 -2.71 10.50 6.26
N ALA A 40 -2.89 11.10 5.07
CA ALA A 40 -3.95 10.71 4.16
C ALA A 40 -3.88 9.22 3.78
N LYS A 41 -2.68 8.71 3.47
CA LYS A 41 -2.50 7.30 3.11
C LYS A 41 -2.79 6.35 4.28
N MET A 42 -2.38 6.74 5.49
CA MET A 42 -2.68 5.98 6.71
C MET A 42 -4.18 5.99 7.04
N THR A 43 -4.89 7.09 6.81
CA THR A 43 -6.36 7.13 6.95
C THR A 43 -7.06 6.12 6.05
N VAL A 44 -6.62 6.01 4.78
CA VAL A 44 -7.19 4.99 3.87
C VAL A 44 -6.79 3.58 4.32
N LYS A 45 -5.56 3.40 4.82
CA LYS A 45 -5.10 2.10 5.35
C LYS A 45 -5.96 1.62 6.51
N ASP A 46 -6.35 2.47 7.44
CA ASP A 46 -7.21 2.08 8.58
C ASP A 46 -8.56 1.51 8.12
N CYS A 47 -9.11 1.98 7.00
CA CYS A 47 -10.31 1.42 6.38
C CYS A 47 -10.01 0.11 5.65
N SER A 48 -8.96 0.08 4.82
CA SER A 48 -8.57 -1.10 4.04
C SER A 48 -8.12 -2.27 4.92
N ASP A 49 -7.58 -1.97 6.10
CA ASP A 49 -7.17 -2.96 7.10
C ASP A 49 -8.37 -3.65 7.80
N GLN A 50 -9.60 -3.26 7.47
CA GLN A 50 -10.81 -4.00 7.89
C GLN A 50 -11.26 -5.01 6.83
N ILE A 51 -10.72 -4.94 5.61
CA ILE A 51 -10.97 -5.94 4.56
C ILE A 51 -10.36 -7.27 5.00
N SER A 52 -11.09 -8.37 4.84
CA SER A 52 -10.56 -9.68 5.24
C SER A 52 -9.34 -10.07 4.41
N PHE A 53 -8.42 -10.81 5.04
CA PHE A 53 -7.14 -11.19 4.42
C PHE A 53 -7.30 -11.83 3.03
N LYS A 54 -8.31 -12.69 2.87
CA LYS A 54 -8.65 -13.32 1.58
C LYS A 54 -8.94 -12.28 0.49
N HIS A 55 -9.73 -11.25 0.79
CA HIS A 55 -10.08 -10.23 -0.20
C HIS A 55 -8.89 -9.33 -0.53
N ARG A 56 -8.00 -9.05 0.43
CA ARG A 56 -6.74 -8.35 0.14
C ARG A 56 -5.84 -9.16 -0.80
N GLY A 57 -5.81 -10.48 -0.64
CA GLY A 57 -5.13 -11.39 -1.57
C GLY A 57 -5.70 -11.29 -3.00
N LEU A 58 -7.03 -11.22 -3.14
CA LEU A 58 -7.67 -11.03 -4.45
C LEU A 58 -7.32 -9.66 -5.08
N ILE A 59 -7.20 -8.60 -4.27
CA ILE A 59 -6.77 -7.28 -4.74
C ILE A 59 -5.31 -7.33 -5.21
N ALA A 60 -4.43 -7.98 -4.44
CA ALA A 60 -3.01 -8.11 -4.80
C ALA A 60 -2.80 -8.84 -6.14
N LEU A 61 -3.62 -9.86 -6.43
CA LEU A 61 -3.58 -10.58 -7.71
C LEU A 61 -3.93 -9.70 -8.91
N ALA A 62 -4.68 -8.62 -8.73
CA ALA A 62 -5.02 -7.69 -9.81
C ALA A 62 -3.90 -6.68 -10.12
N LEU A 63 -2.85 -6.63 -9.29
CA LEU A 63 -1.69 -5.74 -9.46
C LEU A 63 -0.57 -6.34 -10.31
N VAL A 64 -0.69 -7.62 -10.67
CA VAL A 64 0.31 -8.43 -11.41
C VAL A 64 -0.33 -8.96 -12.69
#